data_AF-A0AAN8P2E1-F1
#
_entry.id   AF-A0AAN8P2E1-F1
#
_cell.length_a   1.000
_cell.length_b   1.000
_cell.length_c   1.000
_cell.angle_alpha   90.00
_cell.angle_beta   90.00
_cell.angle_gamma   90.00
#
_symmetry.space_group_name_H-M   'P 1'
#
loop_
_entity.id
_entity.type
_entity.pdbx_description
1 polymer ?
#
loop_
_entity_poly.entity_id
_entity_poly.type
_entity_poly.pdbx_seq_one_letter_code
_entity_poly.pdbx_strand_id
1 'polypeptide(L)' 'MKLKNLDKRDLGIKCNIKHRMKGRTTLWVPGSDHAGIATQVVVEKMLWKQEQKTRHEIGREKFIQKVWEWKNA' A
#
# COMPACT_ATOMS: atom_id res chain seq x y z
N MET A 1 -28.71 -7.15 -11.34
CA MET A 1 -27.79 -6.05 -10.98
C MET A 1 -26.84 -6.58 -9.90
N LYS A 2 -25.61 -6.96 -10.25
CA LYS A 2 -24.69 -7.67 -9.35
C LYS A 2 -24.04 -6.68 -8.38
N LEU A 3 -24.53 -6.60 -7.13
CA LEU A 3 -23.79 -5.99 -6.02
C LEU A 3 -22.66 -6.96 -5.63
N LYS A 4 -21.58 -6.95 -6.41
CA LYS A 4 -20.34 -7.66 -6.09
C LYS A 4 -19.63 -6.89 -4.97
N ASN A 5 -19.44 -7.56 -3.84
CA ASN A 5 -18.33 -7.42 -2.89
C ASN A 5 -17.72 -6.02 -2.80
N LEU A 6 -18.39 -5.10 -2.10
CA LEU A 6 -17.79 -3.83 -1.71
C LEU A 6 -16.84 -4.09 -0.54
N ASP A 7 -15.56 -3.83 -0.75
CA ASP A 7 -14.57 -3.79 0.33
C ASP A 7 -14.97 -2.69 1.33
N LYS A 8 -14.74 -2.89 2.62
CA LYS A 8 -15.13 -1.92 3.67
C LYS A 8 -14.48 -0.54 3.47
N ARG A 9 -13.38 -0.49 2.72
CA ARG A 9 -12.71 0.75 2.28
C ARG A 9 -13.55 1.58 1.30
N ASP A 10 -14.28 0.92 0.40
CA ASP A 10 -15.17 1.59 -0.56
C ASP A 10 -16.42 2.17 0.11
N LEU A 11 -16.86 1.55 1.22
CA LEU A 11 -17.99 2.05 2.01
C LEU A 11 -17.70 3.42 2.62
N GLY A 12 -16.46 3.71 3.04
CA GLY A 12 -16.07 5.03 3.56
C GLY A 12 -16.08 6.12 2.50
N ILE A 13 -15.58 5.81 1.30
CA ILE A 13 -15.60 6.73 0.15
C ILE A 13 -17.04 6.98 -0.32
N LYS A 14 -17.85 5.91 -0.47
CA LYS A 14 -19.29 6.05 -0.77
C LYS A 14 -20.05 6.85 0.28
N CYS A 15 -19.69 6.69 1.55
CA CYS A 15 -20.28 7.42 2.66
C CYS A 15 -19.98 8.92 2.51
N ASN A 16 -18.71 9.31 2.34
CA ASN A 16 -18.34 10.71 2.18
C ASN A 16 -18.95 11.34 0.92
N ILE A 17 -18.98 10.62 -0.21
CA ILE A 17 -19.67 11.07 -1.43
C ILE A 17 -21.17 11.30 -1.16
N LYS A 18 -21.84 10.35 -0.49
CA LYS A 18 -23.27 10.47 -0.15
C LYS A 18 -23.55 11.65 0.80
N HIS A 19 -22.66 11.93 1.75
CA HIS A 19 -22.81 13.05 2.68
C HIS A 19 -22.54 14.40 2.00
N ARG A 20 -21.58 14.46 1.06
CA ARG A 20 -21.33 15.61 0.19
C ARG A 20 -22.51 15.90 -0.74
N MET A 21 -23.14 14.88 -1.32
CA MET A 21 -24.36 15.03 -2.13
C MET A 21 -25.58 15.52 -1.33
N LYS A 22 -25.56 15.39 0.00
CA LYS A 22 -26.59 15.89 0.92
C LYS A 22 -26.28 17.27 1.49
N GLY A 23 -25.28 17.97 0.94
CA GLY A 23 -24.91 19.33 1.37
C GLY A 23 -24.13 19.41 2.67
N ARG A 24 -23.61 18.29 3.20
CA ARG A 24 -22.76 18.30 4.40
C ARG A 24 -21.30 18.45 4.03
N THR A 25 -20.57 19.28 4.78
CA THR A 25 -19.12 19.43 4.65
C THR A 25 -18.43 18.15 5.13
N THR A 26 -17.71 17.47 4.24
CA THR A 26 -16.96 16.23 4.53
C THR A 26 -15.49 16.41 4.19
N LEU A 27 -14.61 16.17 5.16
CA LEU A 27 -13.16 16.14 4.95
C LEU A 27 -12.73 14.73 4.56
N TRP A 28 -12.07 14.60 3.41
CA TRP A 28 -11.42 13.35 3.02
C TRP A 28 -9.90 13.56 3.02
N VAL A 29 -9.21 12.88 3.93
CA VAL A 29 -7.75 12.92 4.05
C VAL A 29 -7.22 11.59 3.51
N PRO A 30 -6.53 11.59 2.35
CA PRO A 30 -5.81 10.39 1.92
C PRO A 30 -4.62 10.16 2.87
N GLY A 31 -4.37 8.89 3.19
CA GLY A 31 -3.23 8.48 4.01
C GLY A 31 -2.57 7.24 3.41
N SER A 32 -1.25 7.17 3.53
CA SER A 32 -0.45 6.00 3.15
C SER A 32 0.05 5.31 4.40
N ASP A 33 -0.07 3.99 4.46
CA ASP A 33 0.47 3.20 5.55
C ASP A 33 1.97 2.94 5.36
N HIS A 34 2.71 2.96 6.47
CA HIS A 34 4.14 2.65 6.44
C HIS A 34 4.43 1.16 6.17
N ALA A 35 3.43 0.29 6.33
CA ALA A 35 3.42 -1.13 5.94
C ALA A 35 4.75 -1.89 6.09
N GLY A 36 5.47 -1.72 7.20
CA GLY A 36 6.88 -2.14 7.32
C GLY A 36 7.12 -3.64 7.05
N ILE A 37 6.29 -4.51 7.62
CA ILE A 37 6.42 -5.97 7.41
C ILE A 37 5.98 -6.37 5.99
N ALA A 38 4.93 -5.75 5.47
CA ALA A 38 4.41 -6.06 4.14
C ALA A 38 5.41 -5.65 3.04
N THR A 39 5.99 -4.45 3.14
CA THR A 39 7.02 -3.96 2.21
C THR A 39 8.26 -4.84 2.24
N GLN A 40 8.70 -5.26 3.43
CA GLN A 40 9.83 -6.16 3.57
C GLN A 40 9.62 -7.49 2.82
N VAL A 41 8.47 -8.15 3.01
CA VAL A 41 8.17 -9.43 2.36
C VAL A 41 8.10 -9.30 0.83
N VAL A 42 7.54 -8.19 0.32
CA VAL A 42 7.44 -7.95 -1.11
C VAL A 42 8.82 -7.72 -1.73
N VAL A 43 9.66 -6.92 -1.08
CA VAL A 43 11.02 -6.62 -1.55
C VAL A 43 11.92 -7.85 -1.45
N GLU A 44 11.82 -8.65 -0.39
CA GLU A 44 12.52 -9.94 -0.27
C GLU A 44 12.14 -10.90 -1.40
N LYS A 45 10.84 -10.99 -1.75
CA LYS A 45 10.37 -11.79 -2.89
C LYS A 45 10.87 -11.27 -4.23
N MET A 46 10.94 -9.96 -4.43
CA MET A 46 11.50 -9.37 -5.66
C MET A 46 13.00 -9.65 -5.78
N LEU A 47 13.74 -9.49 -4.69
CA LEU A 47 15.18 -9.79 -4.62
C LEU A 47 15.48 -11.25 -4.96
N TRP A 48 14.71 -12.17 -4.38
CA TRP A 48 14.83 -13.59 -4.70
C TRP A 48 14.58 -13.88 -6.18
N LYS A 49 13.58 -13.23 -6.79
CA LYS A 49 13.25 -13.43 -8.21
C LYS A 49 14.30 -12.87 -9.16
N GLN A 50 14.94 -11.76 -8.83
CA GLN A 50 15.89 -11.07 -9.71
C GLN A 50 17.31 -11.58 -9.56
N GLU A 51 17.78 -11.70 -8.31
CA GLU A 51 19.19 -11.97 -8.01
C GLU A 51 19.40 -13.31 -7.29
N GLN A 52 18.34 -14.01 -6.87
CA GLN A 52 18.41 -15.22 -6.04
C GLN A 52 19.23 -15.06 -4.74
N LYS A 53 19.34 -13.82 -4.25
CA LYS A 53 20.06 -13.50 -3.01
C LYS A 53 19.10 -13.32 -1.85
N THR A 54 19.56 -13.68 -0.67
CA THR A 54 18.81 -13.48 0.57
C THR A 54 19.15 -12.14 1.22
N ARG A 55 18.24 -11.58 2.03
CA ARG A 55 18.44 -10.30 2.74
C ARG A 55 19.74 -10.23 3.56
N HIS A 56 20.23 -11.38 3.99
CA HIS A 56 21.41 -11.51 4.84
C HIS A 56 22.71 -11.30 4.06
N GLU A 57 22.72 -11.61 2.76
CA GLU A 57 23.91 -11.49 1.90
C GLU A 57 24.17 -10.05 1.44
N ILE A 58 23.13 -9.22 1.37
CA ILE A 58 23.18 -7.88 0.78
C ILE A 58 23.48 -6.82 1.84
N GLY A 59 23.15 -7.10 3.10
CA GLY A 59 23.31 -6.17 4.22
C GLY A 59 22.20 -5.11 4.29
N ARG A 60 22.12 -4.45 5.46
CA ARG A 60 21.01 -3.55 5.82
C ARG A 60 20.92 -2.31 4.93
N GLU A 61 22.05 -1.67 4.63
CA GLU A 61 22.07 -0.40 3.89
C GLU A 61 21.58 -0.56 2.44
N LYS A 62 22.11 -1.56 1.74
CA LYS A 62 21.68 -1.91 0.38
C LYS A 62 20.22 -2.36 0.32
N PHE A 63 19.77 -3.09 1.34
CA PHE A 63 18.36 -3.48 1.43
C PHE A 63 17.44 -2.26 1.58
N ILE A 64 17.80 -1.28 2.42
CA ILE A 64 17.04 -0.04 2.57
C ILE A 64 16.98 0.74 1.24
N GLN A 65 18.08 0.82 0.51
CA GLN A 65 18.10 1.47 -0.81
C GLN A 65 17.14 0.78 -1.79
N LYS A 66 17.12 -0.56 -1.81
CA LYS A 66 16.18 -1.35 -2.63
C LYS A 66 14.72 -1.12 -2.24
N VAL A 67 14.42 -0.98 -0.94
CA VAL A 67 13.06 -0.64 -0.48
C VAL A 67 12.64 0.75 -0.97
N TRP A 68 13.56 1.73 -0.97
CA TRP A 68 13.29 3.06 -1.50
C TRP A 68 13.13 3.09 -3.02
N GLU A 69 13.95 2.33 -3.75
CA GLU A 69 13.77 2.10 -5.20
C GLU A 69 12.38 1.53 -5.48
N TRP A 70 11.93 0.54 -4.70
CA TRP A 70 10.60 -0.05 -4.84
C TRP A 70 9.47 0.94 -4.50
N LYS A 71 9.64 1.76 -3.47
CA LYS A 71 8.62 2.75 -3.05
C LYS A 71 8.45 3.88 -4.07
N ASN A 72 9.53 4.27 -4.75
CA ASN A 72 9.53 5.37 -5.71
C ASN A 72 9.19 4.93 -7.14
N ALA A 73 9.12 3.62 -7.39
CA ALA A 73 8.69 3.04 -8.66
C ALA A 73 7.16 3.01 -8.79
#